data_AF-A0A2V8RFJ2-F1
#
_entry.id   AF-A0A2V8RFJ2-F1
#
_cell.length_a   1.000
_cell.length_b   1.000
_cell.length_c   1.000
_cell.angle_alpha   90.00
_cell.angle_beta   90.00
_cell.angle_gamma   90.00
#
_symmetry.space_group_name_H-M   'P 1'
#
loop_
_entity.id
_entity.type
_entity.pdbx_description
1 polymer ?
#
loop_
_entity_poly.entity_id
_entity_poly.type
_entity_poly.pdbx_seq_one_letter_code
_entity_poly.pdbx_strand_id
1 'polypeptide(L)' 'LVREAGPAQMLYGAKITGGGSGGTVAVLGRRDAGEAVAKLASRYAERAGRQALVLSGSSPGACRFGHLVLR' A
#
# COMPACT_ATOMS: atom_id res chain seq x y z
N LEU A 1 7.00 10.13 6.11
CA LEU A 1 5.75 10.26 5.32
C LEU A 1 4.55 9.61 6.02
N VAL A 2 4.35 8.28 6.01
CA VAL A 2 3.17 7.66 6.67
C VAL A 2 3.14 7.92 8.18
N ARG A 3 4.27 7.72 8.88
CA ARG A 3 4.39 8.03 10.32
C ARG A 3 4.13 9.50 10.64
N GLU A 4 4.50 10.42 9.75
CA GLU A 4 4.25 11.86 9.93
C GLU A 4 2.75 12.18 9.79
N ALA A 5 2.04 11.51 8.87
CA ALA A 5 0.61 11.70 8.67
C ALA A 5 -0.21 11.12 9.84
N GLY A 6 0.15 9.90 10.27
CA GLY A 6 -0.39 9.25 11.46
C GLY A 6 -1.91 9.02 11.46
N PRO A 7 -2.47 8.63 12.62
CA PRO A 7 -3.87 8.24 12.73
C PRO A 7 -4.88 9.36 12.45
N ALA A 8 -4.48 10.63 12.61
CA ALA A 8 -5.30 11.79 12.28
C ALA A 8 -5.64 11.85 10.77
N GLN A 9 -4.81 11.24 9.93
CA GLN A 9 -5.04 11.06 8.49
C GLN A 9 -5.52 9.63 8.17
N MET A 10 -6.01 8.90 9.18
CA MET A 10 -6.50 7.52 9.07
C MET A 10 -5.42 6.48 8.71
N LEU A 11 -4.14 6.79 8.96
CA LEU A 11 -3.00 5.90 8.67
C LEU A 11 -2.36 5.41 9.95
N TYR A 12 -2.19 4.09 10.06
CA TYR A 12 -1.70 3.44 11.28
C TYR A 12 -0.23 3.04 11.18
N GLY A 13 0.26 2.74 9.99
CA GLY A 13 1.65 2.34 9.80
C GLY A 13 1.98 1.96 8.37
N ALA A 14 3.25 1.65 8.13
CA ALA A 14 3.71 1.15 6.84
C ALA A 14 4.96 0.29 6.99
N LYS A 15 5.16 -0.65 6.07
CA LYS A 15 6.31 -1.56 6.02
C LYS A 15 6.67 -1.90 4.58
N ILE A 16 7.94 -2.11 4.29
CA ILE A 16 8.38 -2.66 3.01
C ILE A 16 7.74 -4.04 2.78
N THR A 17 7.47 -4.39 1.52
CA THR A 17 7.00 -5.72 1.13
C THR A 17 7.98 -6.34 0.13
N GLY A 18 8.44 -7.56 0.39
CA GLY A 18 9.48 -8.23 -0.40
C GLY A 18 10.88 -8.07 0.19
N GLY A 19 11.91 -8.24 -0.64
CA GLY A 19 13.33 -8.32 -0.21
C GLY A 19 14.01 -6.99 0.14
N GLY A 20 13.44 -5.85 -0.21
CA GLY A 20 14.01 -4.52 0.07
C GLY A 20 14.80 -3.90 -1.11
N SER A 21 15.66 -2.93 -0.80
CA SER A 21 16.44 -2.13 -1.78
C SER A 21 15.62 -1.32 -2.78
N GLY A 22 14.34 -1.10 -2.48
CA GLY A 22 13.38 -0.44 -3.35
C GLY A 22 12.04 -1.15 -3.32
N GLY A 23 11.27 -1.00 -4.40
CA GLY A 23 10.00 -1.72 -4.59
C GLY A 23 8.82 -1.10 -3.86
N THR A 24 8.02 -1.96 -3.23
CA THR A 24 6.68 -1.62 -2.71
C THR A 24 6.67 -1.52 -1.19
N VAL A 25 5.85 -0.59 -0.70
CA VAL A 25 5.56 -0.41 0.73
C VAL A 25 4.07 -0.65 0.92
N ALA A 26 3.71 -1.54 1.84
CA ALA A 26 2.33 -1.69 2.31
C ALA A 26 2.04 -0.59 3.34
N VAL A 27 0.91 0.08 3.17
CA VAL A 27 0.40 1.09 4.10
C VAL A 27 -0.84 0.52 4.78
N LEU A 28 -0.85 0.51 6.11
CA LEU A 28 -1.99 0.13 6.93
C LEU A 28 -2.76 1.39 7.35
N GLY A 29 -4.06 1.42 7.08
CA GLY A 29 -4.95 2.53 7.41
C GLY A 29 -6.42 2.10 7.38
N ARG A 30 -7.33 3.05 7.56
CA ARG A 30 -8.77 2.78 7.38
C ARG A 30 -9.10 2.52 5.91
N ARG A 31 -10.25 1.88 5.69
CA ARG A 31 -10.80 1.58 4.36
C ARG A 31 -10.96 2.83 3.47
N ASP A 32 -11.26 3.97 4.08
CA ASP A 32 -11.49 5.28 3.45
C ASP A 32 -10.23 6.16 3.35
N ALA A 33 -9.06 5.66 3.73
CA ALA A 33 -7.80 6.44 3.72
C ALA A 33 -7.18 6.66 2.32
N GLY A 34 -7.91 6.33 1.24
CA GLY A 34 -7.38 6.36 -0.13
C GLY A 34 -6.83 7.73 -0.56
N GLU A 35 -7.54 8.81 -0.21
CA GLU A 35 -7.10 10.18 -0.51
C GLU A 35 -5.81 10.55 0.25
N ALA A 36 -5.69 10.11 1.50
CA ALA A 36 -4.48 10.33 2.31
C ALA A 36 -3.27 9.61 1.70
N VAL A 37 -3.47 8.38 1.17
CA VAL A 37 -2.43 7.63 0.45
C VAL A 37 -2.03 8.33 -0.86
N ALA A 38 -3.00 8.87 -1.62
CA ALA A 38 -2.72 9.62 -2.85
C ALA A 38 -1.88 10.88 -2.56
N LYS A 39 -2.23 11.66 -1.53
CA LYS A 39 -1.45 12.82 -1.07
C LYS A 39 -0.02 12.45 -0.65
N LEU A 40 0.16 11.31 0.00
CA LEU A 40 1.48 10.79 0.35
C LEU A 40 2.31 10.41 -0.89
N ALA A 41 1.69 9.82 -1.91
CA ALA A 41 2.35 9.50 -3.17
C ALA A 41 2.83 10.77 -3.90
N SER A 42 2.03 11.85 -3.90
CA SER A 42 2.45 13.15 -4.45
C SER A 42 3.62 13.75 -3.67
N ARG A 43 3.52 13.82 -2.33
CA ARG A 43 4.63 14.30 -1.48
C ARG A 43 5.91 13.48 -1.64
N TYR A 44 5.76 12.18 -1.86
CA TYR A 44 6.88 11.30 -2.14
C TYR A 44 7.52 11.63 -3.49
N ALA A 45 6.72 11.87 -4.53
CA ALA A 45 7.22 12.23 -5.85
C ALA A 45 8.02 13.55 -5.82
N GLU A 46 7.51 14.56 -5.11
CA GLU A 46 8.21 15.83 -4.89
C GLU A 46 9.56 15.64 -4.18
N ARG A 47 9.62 14.80 -3.14
CA ARG A 47 10.84 14.58 -2.35
C ARG A 47 11.86 13.66 -3.03
N ALA A 48 11.39 12.64 -3.75
CA ALA A 48 12.22 11.56 -4.26
C ALA A 48 12.48 11.66 -5.77
N GLY A 49 11.85 12.63 -6.46
CA GLY A 49 11.97 12.83 -7.90
C GLY A 49 11.37 11.70 -8.74
N ARG A 50 10.49 10.86 -8.16
CA ARG A 50 9.91 9.68 -8.83
C ARG A 50 8.49 9.42 -8.37
N GLN A 51 7.61 9.17 -9.33
CA GLN A 51 6.21 8.91 -9.06
C GLN A 51 6.01 7.49 -8.53
N ALA A 52 5.30 7.35 -7.41
CA ALA A 52 4.90 6.05 -6.88
C ALA A 52 3.57 5.60 -7.49
N LEU A 53 3.48 4.34 -7.88
CA LEU A 53 2.21 3.72 -8.26
C LEU A 53 1.43 3.34 -6.99
N VAL A 54 0.19 3.84 -6.88
CA VAL A 54 -0.72 3.45 -5.80
C VAL A 54 -1.50 2.21 -6.25
N LEU A 55 -1.24 1.09 -5.59
CA LEU A 55 -1.99 -0.15 -5.77
C LEU A 55 -3.08 -0.25 -4.69
N SER A 56 -4.31 -0.52 -5.08
CA SER A 56 -5.44 -0.66 -4.15
C SER A 56 -6.42 -1.73 -4.63
N GLY A 57 -7.25 -2.20 -3.71
CA GLY A 57 -8.13 -3.35 -3.94
C GLY A 57 -7.38 -4.69 -3.93
N SER A 58 -8.09 -5.73 -4.30
CA SER A 58 -7.57 -7.09 -4.39
C SER A 58 -8.33 -7.84 -5.47
N SER A 59 -7.64 -8.65 -6.26
CA SER A 59 -8.29 -9.60 -7.16
C SER A 59 -8.74 -10.85 -6.39
N PRO A 60 -9.64 -11.66 -6.96
CA PRO A 60 -9.95 -12.95 -6.37
C PRO A 60 -8.73 -13.87 -6.34
N GLY A 61 -8.58 -14.61 -5.24
CA GLY A 61 -7.52 -15.61 -5.09
C GLY A 61 -7.74 -16.86 -5.94
N ALA A 62 -6.68 -17.67 -6.11
CA ALA A 62 -6.69 -18.89 -6.93
C ALA A 62 -7.83 -19.86 -6.58
N CYS A 63 -8.21 -19.96 -5.31
CA CYS A 63 -9.28 -20.84 -4.87
C CYS A 63 -10.64 -20.55 -5.55
N ARG A 64 -10.86 -19.34 -6.08
CA ARG A 64 -12.09 -18.98 -6.79
C ARG A 64 -12.22 -19.61 -8.18
N PHE A 65 -11.12 -20.02 -8.82
CA PHE A 65 -11.10 -20.44 -10.23
C PHE A 65 -10.92 -21.96 -10.42
N GLY A 66 -10.99 -22.74 -9.34
CA GLY A 66 -10.66 -24.16 -9.31
C GLY A 66 -9.23 -24.39 -8.83
N HIS A 67 -9.06 -25.34 -7.90
CA HIS A 67 -7.76 -25.66 -7.30
C HIS A 67 -7.69 -27.15 -6.95
N LEU A 68 -6.48 -27.72 -6.97
CA LEU A 68 -6.23 -29.09 -6.53
C LEU A 68 -6.30 -29.15 -5.00
N VAL A 69 -7.13 -30.03 -4.46
CA VAL A 69 -7.21 -30.31 -3.02
C VAL A 69 -6.50 -31.63 -2.76
N LEU A 70 -5.42 -31.59 -1.99
CA LEU A 70 -4.68 -32.77 -1.56
C LEU A 70 -5.28 -33.29 -0.24
N ARG A 71 -5.38 -34.62 -0.10
CA ARG A 71 -5.85 -35.29 1.12
C ARG A 71 -4.69 -35.62 2.06
#